data_AF-A0AAW8KFA8-F1
#
_entry.id   AF-A0AAW8KFA8-F1
#
_cell.length_a   1.000
_cell.length_b   1.000
_cell.length_c   1.000
_cell.angle_alpha   90.00
_cell.angle_beta   90.00
_cell.angle_gamma   90.00
#
_symmetry.space_group_name_H-M   'P 1'
#
loop_
_entity.id
_entity.type
_entity.pdbx_description
1 polymer ?
#
loop_
_entity_poly.entity_id
_entity_poly.type
_entity_poly.pdbx_seq_one_letter_code
_entity_poly.pdbx_strand_id
1 'polypeptide(L)' 'MNSNIKTGLISAYFVIGFFFAIYQHFWGQYNYKPFTYNLGQGLVWPAVMFPTVGKIIGGILILLFIWFVVIRPKL' A
#
# COMPACT_ATOMS: atom_id res chain seq x y z
N MET A 1 -2.22 23.49 -4.80
CA MET A 1 -1.75 23.07 -3.45
C MET A 1 -0.33 23.60 -3.28
N ASN A 2 0.01 24.21 -2.15
CA ASN A 2 1.36 24.70 -1.88
C ASN A 2 2.35 23.51 -1.90
N SER A 3 3.47 23.64 -2.62
CA SER A 3 4.48 22.58 -2.76
C SER A 3 4.93 22.03 -1.41
N ASN A 4 5.06 22.89 -0.40
CA ASN A 4 5.46 22.51 0.94
C ASN A 4 4.43 21.60 1.63
N ILE A 5 3.14 21.84 1.40
CA ILE A 5 2.05 21.00 1.96
C ILE A 5 2.08 19.62 1.30
N LYS A 6 2.30 19.55 -0.02
CA LYS A 6 2.41 18.27 -0.73
C LYS A 6 3.56 17.43 -0.19
N THR A 7 4.75 18.02 -0.08
CA THR A 7 5.93 17.34 0.45
C THR A 7 5.72 16.90 1.90
N GLY A 8 5.11 17.77 2.72
CA GLY A 8 4.74 17.44 4.10
C GLY A 8 3.86 16.20 4.20
N LEU A 9 2.77 16.14 3.43
CA LEU A 9 1.85 14.99 3.42
C LEU A 9 2.53 13.69 2.97
N ILE A 10 3.36 13.76 1.92
CA ILE A 10 4.10 12.60 1.42
C ILE A 10 5.08 12.11 2.49
N SER A 11 5.83 13.02 3.12
CA SER A 11 6.79 12.67 4.17
C SER A 11 6.09 12.03 5.38
N ALA A 12 4.98 12.59 5.84
CA ALA A 12 4.20 12.04 6.94
C ALA A 12 3.69 10.63 6.62
N TYR A 13 3.21 10.40 5.39
CA TYR A 13 2.77 9.09 4.94
C TYR A 13 3.89 8.04 5.04
N PHE A 14 5.09 8.36 4.53
CA PHE A 14 6.24 7.44 4.57
C PHE A 14 6.79 7.23 5.98
N VAL A 15 6.81 8.27 6.82
CA VAL A 15 7.24 8.15 8.22
C VAL A 15 6.30 7.20 8.99
N ILE A 16 4.98 7.37 8.84
CA ILE A 16 4.00 6.46 9.44
C ILE A 16 4.19 5.03 8.92
N GLY A 17 4.32 4.88 7.59
CA GLY A 17 4.56 3.58 6.96
C GLY A 17 5.82 2.89 7.45
N PHE A 18 6.90 3.63 7.68
CA PHE A 18 8.15 3.10 8.21
C PHE A 18 8.00 2.58 9.64
N PHE A 19 7.38 3.35 10.53
CA PHE A 19 7.10 2.89 11.90
C PHE A 19 6.13 1.70 11.92
N PHE A 20 5.15 1.68 11.01
CA PHE A 20 4.27 0.53 10.83
C PHE A 20 5.04 -0.73 10.40
N ALA A 21 6.00 -0.60 9.48
CA ALA A 21 6.85 -1.73 9.07
C ALA A 21 7.70 -2.28 10.22
N ILE A 22 8.29 -1.39 11.03
CA ILE A 22 9.00 -1.78 12.26
C ILE A 22 8.06 -2.52 13.20
N TYR A 23 6.87 -1.97 13.45
CA TYR A 23 5.88 -2.61 14.30
C TYR A 23 5.50 -4.01 13.79
N GLN A 24 5.22 -4.15 12.49
CA GLN A 24 4.88 -5.45 11.90
C GLN A 24 6.04 -6.46 12.00
N HIS A 25 7.28 -6.00 11.89
CA HIS A 25 8.44 -6.88 11.94
C HIS A 25 8.67 -7.49 13.32
N PHE A 26 8.47 -6.72 14.39
CA PHE A 26 8.71 -7.20 15.75
C PHE A 26 7.46 -7.80 16.41
N TRP A 27 6.27 -7.25 16.15
CA TRP A 27 5.01 -7.61 16.83
C TRP A 27 3.87 -8.03 15.90
N GLY A 28 4.06 -7.92 14.59
CA GLY A 28 3.02 -8.22 13.61
C GLY A 28 2.79 -9.72 13.39
N GLN A 29 1.69 -10.02 12.69
CA GLN A 29 1.35 -11.40 12.27
C GLN A 29 2.40 -12.00 11.32
N TYR A 30 3.21 -11.15 10.69
CA TYR A 30 4.25 -11.53 9.72
C TYR A 30 5.65 -11.25 10.26
N ASN A 31 5.83 -11.26 11.58
CA ASN A 31 7.13 -11.08 12.23
C ASN A 31 8.19 -12.12 11.82
N TYR A 32 7.76 -13.34 11.47
CA TYR A 32 8.61 -14.42 10.97
C TYR A 32 9.14 -14.17 9.54
N LYS A 33 8.58 -13.18 8.81
CA LYS A 33 9.02 -12.83 7.45
C LYS A 33 10.16 -11.81 7.50
N PRO A 34 11.02 -11.78 6.46
CA PRO A 34 12.11 -10.80 6.39
C PRO A 34 11.57 -9.37 6.43
N PHE A 35 12.38 -8.44 6.94
CA PHE A 35 11.99 -7.04 7.08
C PHE A 35 11.52 -6.41 5.75
N THR A 36 12.06 -6.85 4.61
CA THR A 36 11.63 -6.40 3.27
C THR A 36 10.16 -6.68 2.98
N TYR A 37 9.59 -7.77 3.51
CA TYR A 37 8.16 -8.06 3.40
C TYR A 37 7.33 -7.05 4.20
N ASN A 38 7.75 -6.76 5.44
CA ASN A 38 7.07 -5.79 6.31
C ASN A 38 7.26 -4.34 5.86
N LEU A 39 8.37 -4.02 5.17
CA LEU A 39 8.55 -2.74 4.46
C LEU A 39 7.51 -2.55 3.35
N GLY A 40 7.22 -3.61 2.57
CA GLY A 40 6.14 -3.60 1.60
C GLY A 40 4.78 -3.30 2.26
N GLN A 41 4.52 -3.90 3.42
CA GLN A 41 3.31 -3.59 4.19
C GLN A 41 3.29 -2.15 4.71
N GLY A 42 4.45 -1.62 5.14
CA GLY A 42 4.62 -0.22 5.51
C GLY A 42 4.30 0.75 4.38
N LEU A 43 4.66 0.40 3.14
CA LEU A 43 4.36 1.24 1.97
C LEU A 43 2.86 1.35 1.69
N VAL A 44 2.09 0.30 1.96
CA VAL A 44 0.63 0.27 1.76
C VAL A 44 -0.12 0.16 3.08
N TRP A 45 0.45 0.72 4.15
CA TRP A 45 -0.03 0.55 5.53
C TRP A 45 -1.53 0.80 5.74
N PRO A 46 -2.21 1.78 5.08
CA PRO A 46 -3.63 1.97 5.30
C PRO A 46 -4.45 0.78 4.79
N ALA A 47 -4.05 0.18 3.66
CA ALA A 47 -4.73 -0.99 3.11
C ALA A 47 -4.54 -2.24 3.99
N VAL A 48 -3.42 -2.31 4.71
CA VAL A 48 -3.13 -3.39 5.67
C VAL A 48 -3.92 -3.20 6.97
N MET A 49 -3.99 -1.96 7.49
CA MET A 49 -4.75 -1.64 8.71
C MET A 49 -6.27 -1.73 8.51
N PHE A 50 -6.77 -1.38 7.31
CA PHE A 50 -8.19 -1.37 6.99
C PHE A 50 -8.48 -2.39 5.88
N PRO A 51 -8.80 -3.66 6.22
CA PRO A 51 -8.99 -4.73 5.24
C PRO A 51 -10.01 -4.40 4.14
N THR A 52 -11.05 -3.64 4.46
CA THR A 52 -12.05 -3.18 3.49
C THR A 52 -11.44 -2.30 2.40
N VAL A 53 -10.55 -1.37 2.76
CA VAL A 53 -9.85 -0.50 1.80
C VAL A 53 -8.95 -1.33 0.89
N GLY A 54 -8.20 -2.27 1.46
CA GLY A 54 -7.35 -3.18 0.69
C GLY A 54 -8.14 -4.03 -0.31
N LYS A 55 -9.29 -4.57 0.09
CA LYS A 55 -10.18 -5.34 -0.80
C LYS A 55 -10.72 -4.49 -1.94
N ILE A 56 -11.16 -3.26 -1.67
CA ILE A 56 -11.67 -2.34 -2.69
C ILE A 56 -10.58 -2.02 -3.71
N ILE A 57 -9.39 -1.61 -3.25
CA ILE A 57 -8.26 -1.27 -4.14
C ILE A 57 -7.85 -2.50 -4.97
N GLY A 58 -7.72 -3.67 -4.34
CA GLY A 58 -7.39 -4.91 -5.03
C GLY A 58 -8.43 -5.30 -6.09
N GLY A 59 -9.72 -5.18 -5.76
CA GLY A 59 -10.82 -5.43 -6.70
C GLY A 59 -10.77 -4.49 -7.91
N ILE A 60 -10.57 -3.19 -7.69
CA ILE A 60 -10.44 -2.20 -8.77
C ILE A 60 -9.24 -2.52 -9.67
N LEU A 61 -8.08 -2.83 -9.09
CA LEU A 61 -6.88 -3.18 -9.85
C LEU A 61 -7.07 -4.42 -10.72
N ILE A 62 -7.74 -5.46 -10.20
CA ILE A 62 -8.05 -6.67 -10.97
C ILE A 62 -8.98 -6.35 -12.14
N LEU A 63 -10.05 -5.56 -11.91
CA LEU A 63 -10.98 -5.19 -12.97
C LEU A 63 -10.30 -4.37 -14.07
N LEU A 64 -9.44 -3.42 -13.69
CA LEU A 64 -8.64 -2.63 -14.65
C LEU A 64 -7.68 -3.52 -15.44
N PHE A 65 -7.03 -4.48 -14.77
CA PHE A 65 -6.13 -5.43 -15.42
C PHE A 65 -6.87 -6.31 -16.43
N ILE A 66 -8.02 -6.88 -16.06
CA ILE A 66 -8.87 -7.66 -16.98
C ILE A 66 -9.29 -6.81 -18.16
N TRP A 67 -9.77 -5.59 -17.92
CA TRP A 67 -10.15 -4.69 -18.99
C TRP A 67 -8.99 -4.43 -19.96
N PHE A 68 -7.81 -4.14 -19.44
CA PHE A 68 -6.62 -3.84 -20.24
C PHE A 68 -6.11 -5.04 -21.06
N VAL A 69 -6.08 -6.23 -20.47
CA VAL A 69 -5.49 -7.43 -21.09
C VAL A 69 -6.48 -8.17 -21.98
N VAL A 70 -7.74 -8.30 -21.54
CA VAL A 70 -8.73 -9.17 -22.18
C VAL A 70 -9.69 -8.39 -23.06
N ILE A 71 -10.19 -7.24 -22.57
CA ILE A 71 -11.30 -6.52 -23.22
C ILE A 71 -10.80 -5.47 -24.19
N ARG A 72 -9.66 -4.82 -23.91
CA ARG A 72 -9.15 -3.66 -24.65
C ARG A 72 -9.20 -3.94 -26.15
N PRO A 73 -10.05 -3.22 -26.92
CA PRO A 73 -10.11 -3.39 -28.36
C PRO A 73 -8.73 -3.08 -28.94
N LYS A 74 -8.26 -3.91 -29.86
CA LYS A 74 -7.09 -3.57 -30.68
C LYS A 74 -7.49 -2.36 -31.53
N LEU A 75 -7.00 -1.18 -31.16
CA LEU A 75 -6.99 0.00 -32.03
C LEU A 75 -6.12 -0.29 -33.26
#